data_AF-A0A4W2GGQ8-F1
#
_entry.id   AF-A0A4W2GGQ8-F1
#
_cell.length_a   1.000
_cell.length_b   1.000
_cell.length_c   1.000
_cell.angle_alpha   90.00
_cell.angle_beta   90.00
_cell.angle_gamma   90.00
#
_symmetry.space_group_name_H-M   'P 1'
#
loop_
_entity.id
_entity.type
_entity.pdbx_description
1 polymer ?
#
loop_
_entity_poly.entity_id
_entity_poly.type
_entity_poly.pdbx_seq_one_letter_code
_entity_poly.pdbx_strand_id
1 'polypeptide(L)'
;QGGMSLAQTAGHLLLILLLIEARKTPGNAHSLCLDLTVKSQSRPGQLWCQVQGSVDTKPFLWYDSASNKVKPLGFLGKEVLPPCSNALVHPCTSASMDRQPSSLTP
;
A
#
# COMPACT_ATOMS: atom_id res chain seq x y z
N GLN A 1 -48.16 -28.77 25.06
CA GLN A 1 -47.79 -28.41 23.67
C GLN A 1 -47.85 -26.89 23.58
N GLY A 2 -46.75 -26.23 23.94
CA GLY A 2 -46.71 -24.78 24.17
C GLY A 2 -46.52 -24.02 22.87
N GLY A 3 -47.53 -23.27 22.45
CA GLY A 3 -47.38 -22.28 21.38
C GLY A 3 -46.58 -21.10 21.91
N MET A 4 -45.32 -20.98 21.49
CA MET A 4 -44.53 -19.78 21.77
C MET A 4 -45.22 -18.58 21.13
N SER A 5 -45.46 -17.52 21.89
CA SER A 5 -46.07 -16.28 21.40
C SER A 5 -45.25 -15.73 20.23
N LEU A 6 -45.89 -15.40 19.10
CA LEU A 6 -45.23 -14.83 17.92
C LEU A 6 -44.40 -13.57 18.28
N ALA A 7 -44.85 -12.80 19.28
CA ALA A 7 -44.12 -11.64 19.78
C ALA A 7 -42.78 -12.02 20.44
N GLN A 8 -42.72 -13.16 21.12
CA GLN A 8 -41.51 -13.67 21.74
C GLN A 8 -40.49 -14.14 20.70
N THR A 9 -40.97 -14.81 19.64
CA THR A 9 -40.13 -15.22 18.50
C THR A 9 -39.58 -14.01 17.74
N ALA A 10 -40.41 -13.01 17.47
CA ALA A 10 -39.99 -11.77 16.81
C ALA A 10 -38.97 -10.99 17.65
N GLY A 11 -39.17 -10.91 18.97
CA GLY A 11 -38.22 -10.27 19.88
C GLY A 11 -36.87 -10.98 19.92
N HIS A 12 -36.85 -12.31 19.91
CA HIS A 12 -35.61 -13.09 19.80
C HIS A 12 -34.90 -12.86 18.47
N LEU A 13 -35.62 -12.86 17.35
CA LEU A 13 -35.02 -12.60 16.03
C LEU A 13 -34.41 -11.19 15.97
N LEU A 14 -35.09 -10.19 16.56
CA LEU A 14 -34.59 -8.83 16.63
C LEU A 14 -33.32 -8.73 17.48
N LEU A 15 -33.28 -9.40 18.63
CA LEU A 15 -32.10 -9.43 19.50
C LEU A 15 -30.91 -10.11 18.80
N ILE A 16 -31.15 -11.21 18.08
CA ILE A 16 -30.13 -11.91 17.29
C ILE A 16 -29.59 -10.99 16.19
N LEU A 17 -30.46 -10.29 15.46
CA LEU A 17 -30.05 -9.34 14.43
C LEU A 17 -29.20 -8.19 14.99
N LEU A 18 -29.60 -7.64 16.15
CA LEU A 18 -28.85 -6.60 16.85
C LEU A 18 -27.45 -7.07 17.28
N LEU A 19 -27.36 -8.32 17.77
CA LEU A 19 -26.09 -8.95 18.16
C LEU A 19 -25.19 -9.29 16.96
N ILE A 20 -25.74 -9.49 15.77
CA ILE A 20 -24.98 -9.71 14.52
C ILE A 20 -24.41 -8.39 14.01
N GLU A 21 -25.23 -7.34 13.97
CA GLU A 21 -24.77 -6.00 13.57
C GLU A 21 -23.73 -5.44 14.55
N ALA A 22 -23.93 -5.64 15.86
CA ALA A 22 -22.94 -5.23 16.88
C ALA A 22 -21.64 -6.06 16.84
N ARG A 23 -21.68 -7.29 16.31
CA ARG A 23 -20.51 -8.16 16.13
C ARG A 23 -19.85 -8.04 14.77
N LYS A 24 -20.33 -7.13 13.92
CA LYS A 24 -19.65 -6.75 12.69
C LYS A 24 -18.41 -5.95 13.07
N THR A 25 -17.37 -6.68 13.47
CA THR A 25 -16.01 -6.15 13.53
C THR A 25 -15.74 -5.51 12.17
N PRO A 26 -15.31 -4.24 12.10
CA PRO A 26 -14.82 -3.68 10.86
C PRO A 26 -13.69 -4.61 10.42
N GLY A 27 -13.97 -5.42 9.39
CA GLY A 27 -13.04 -6.42 8.91
C GLY A 27 -11.73 -5.72 8.60
N ASN A 28 -10.64 -6.45 8.78
CA ASN A 28 -9.26 -6.09 8.45
C ASN A 28 -9.11 -5.81 6.93
N ALA A 29 -9.82 -4.80 6.45
CA ALA A 29 -9.90 -4.38 5.07
C ALA A 29 -8.74 -3.43 4.83
N HIS A 30 -7.79 -3.89 4.04
CA HIS A 30 -6.69 -3.07 3.59
C HIS A 30 -7.08 -2.36 2.30
N SER A 31 -6.56 -1.16 2.11
CA SER A 31 -6.78 -0.35 0.91
C SER A 31 -5.48 -0.20 0.13
N LEU A 32 -5.59 -0.27 -1.19
CA LEU A 32 -4.53 0.12 -2.13
C LEU A 32 -5.09 1.26 -2.98
N CYS A 33 -4.43 2.42 -2.94
CA CYS A 33 -4.79 3.59 -3.75
C CYS A 33 -3.64 3.97 -4.68
N LEU A 34 -3.98 4.32 -5.92
CA LEU A 34 -3.06 4.87 -6.91
C LEU A 34 -3.60 6.24 -7.34
N ASP A 35 -2.86 7.28 -7.00
CA ASP A 35 -3.17 8.65 -7.42
C ASP A 35 -2.39 8.95 -8.69
N LEU A 36 -3.08 8.97 -9.84
CA LEU A 36 -2.49 9.23 -11.14
C LEU A 36 -2.71 10.68 -11.56
N THR A 37 -1.62 11.40 -11.82
CA THR A 37 -1.65 12.74 -12.43
C THR A 37 -1.08 12.66 -13.84
N VAL A 38 -1.94 12.83 -14.85
CA VAL A 38 -1.58 12.76 -16.27
C VAL A 38 -1.76 14.11 -16.94
N LYS A 39 -0.76 14.54 -17.72
CA LYS A 39 -0.81 15.73 -18.56
C LYS A 39 -1.10 15.32 -20.00
N SER A 40 -2.21 15.78 -20.56
CA SER A 40 -2.65 15.40 -21.91
C SER A 40 -1.76 15.91 -23.03
N GLN A 41 -1.01 17.00 -22.83
CA GLN A 41 -0.20 17.65 -23.85
C GLN A 41 1.26 17.81 -23.43
N SER A 42 1.91 16.72 -23.06
CA SER A 42 3.36 16.70 -22.81
C SER A 42 4.16 16.59 -24.10
N ARG A 43 5.29 17.30 -24.18
CA ARG A 43 6.27 17.09 -25.26
C ARG A 43 7.12 15.84 -24.98
N PRO A 44 7.72 15.21 -26.02
CA PRO A 44 8.68 14.13 -25.82
C PRO A 44 9.80 14.54 -24.84
N GLY A 45 10.12 13.67 -23.89
CA GLY A 45 11.12 13.93 -22.84
C GLY A 45 10.63 14.78 -21.66
N GLN A 46 9.40 15.29 -21.70
CA GLN A 46 8.80 16.05 -20.61
C GLN A 46 7.93 15.14 -19.72
N LEU A 47 7.88 15.44 -18.43
CA LEU A 47 7.05 14.72 -17.47
C LEU A 47 5.57 14.79 -17.89
N TRP A 48 4.99 13.63 -18.17
CA TRP A 48 3.63 13.47 -18.70
C TRP A 48 2.70 12.72 -17.75
N CYS A 49 3.28 11.90 -16.86
CA CYS A 49 2.58 11.17 -15.83
C CYS A 49 3.40 11.14 -14.52
N GLN A 50 2.68 11.21 -13.41
CA GLN A 50 3.13 10.91 -12.05
C GLN A 50 2.12 9.97 -11.40
N VAL A 51 2.63 9.04 -10.59
CA VAL A 51 1.80 8.13 -9.80
C VAL A 51 2.31 8.09 -8.37
N GLN A 52 1.42 8.27 -7.41
CA GLN A 52 1.67 7.95 -6.01
C GLN A 52 0.86 6.71 -5.62
N GLY A 53 1.53 5.69 -5.10
CA GLY A 53 0.84 4.52 -4.54
C GLY A 53 0.83 4.56 -3.03
N SER A 54 -0.32 4.25 -2.43
CA SER A 54 -0.48 4.14 -0.98
C SER A 54 -1.19 2.85 -0.57
N VAL A 55 -0.76 2.28 0.56
CA VAL A 55 -1.44 1.18 1.25
C VAL A 55 -1.92 1.70 2.59
N ASP A 56 -3.20 1.54 2.90
CA ASP A 56 -3.82 2.04 4.13
C ASP A 56 -3.46 3.51 4.38
N THR A 57 -3.62 4.32 3.32
CA THR A 57 -3.27 5.76 3.26
C THR A 57 -1.79 6.10 3.35
N LYS A 58 -0.90 5.13 3.61
CA LYS A 58 0.54 5.33 3.70
C LYS A 58 1.20 5.22 2.33
N PRO A 59 1.87 6.27 1.82
CA PRO A 59 2.55 6.21 0.54
C PRO A 59 3.72 5.23 0.61
N PHE A 60 3.87 4.40 -0.42
CA PHE A 60 4.93 3.39 -0.50
C PHE A 60 5.72 3.45 -1.80
N LEU A 61 5.13 3.98 -2.88
CA LEU A 61 5.84 4.20 -4.15
C LEU A 61 5.52 5.56 -4.73
N TRP A 62 6.48 6.05 -5.50
CA TRP A 62 6.33 7.16 -6.42
C TRP A 62 6.85 6.76 -7.80
N TYR A 63 6.19 7.18 -8.85
CA TYR A 63 6.66 7.04 -10.22
C TYR A 63 6.59 8.38 -10.91
N ASP A 64 7.61 8.69 -11.71
CA ASP A 64 7.56 9.78 -12.66
C ASP A 64 8.02 9.33 -14.04
N SER A 65 7.28 9.76 -15.04
CA SER A 65 7.51 9.40 -16.43
C SER A 65 8.75 10.05 -17.07
N ALA A 66 9.32 11.09 -16.48
CA ALA A 66 10.51 11.75 -17.02
C ALA A 66 11.76 10.89 -16.76
N SER A 67 11.87 10.32 -15.57
CA SER A 67 12.92 9.37 -15.22
C SER A 67 12.59 7.94 -15.67
N ASN A 68 11.30 7.64 -15.85
CA ASN A 68 10.76 6.29 -16.05
C ASN A 68 11.23 5.31 -14.96
N LYS A 69 11.37 5.81 -13.73
CA LYS A 69 11.78 5.03 -12.56
C LYS A 69 10.72 5.05 -11.48
N VAL A 70 10.64 3.95 -10.76
CA VAL A 70 9.90 3.86 -9.50
C VAL A 70 10.86 4.21 -8.37
N LYS A 71 10.44 5.15 -7.53
CA LYS A 71 11.10 5.49 -6.28
C LYS A 71 10.31 4.86 -5.13
N PRO A 72 10.92 3.97 -4.34
CA PRO A 72 10.29 3.50 -3.11
C PRO A 72 10.23 4.66 -2.10
N LEU A 73 9.08 4.83 -1.46
CA LEU A 73 8.85 5.83 -0.40
C LEU A 73 8.83 5.19 1.00
N GLY A 74 8.69 3.88 1.07
CA GLY A 74 8.69 3.10 2.29
C GLY A 74 8.57 1.61 1.99
N PHE A 75 8.62 0.78 3.03
CA PHE A 75 8.37 -0.64 2.90
C PHE A 75 6.86 -0.91 2.87
N LEU A 76 6.42 -1.72 1.91
CA LEU A 76 5.03 -2.20 1.79
C LEU A 76 4.63 -3.16 2.94
N GLY A 77 5.60 -3.66 3.69
CA GLY A 77 5.40 -4.61 4.78
C GLY A 77 6.70 -4.94 5.49
N LYS A 78 6.67 -5.98 6.33
CA LYS A 78 7.86 -6.54 6.98
C LYS A 78 8.85 -7.07 5.95
N GLU A 79 10.14 -6.90 6.24
CA GLU A 79 11.23 -7.48 5.44
C GLU A 79 10.97 -8.98 5.25
N VAL A 80 10.76 -9.38 4.00
CA VAL A 80 10.69 -10.79 3.66
C VAL A 80 12.14 -11.23 3.58
N LEU A 81 12.65 -11.83 4.67
CA LEU A 81 13.96 -12.47 4.63
C LEU A 81 13.98 -13.36 3.39
N PRO A 82 14.92 -13.16 2.45
CA PRO A 82 15.01 -14.02 1.30
C PRO A 82 15.14 -15.46 1.80
N PRO A 83 14.56 -16.45 1.08
CA PRO A 83 14.50 -17.84 1.52
C PRO A 83 15.87 -18.51 1.78
N CYS A 84 16.97 -17.79 1.60
CA CYS A 84 18.33 -18.19 1.91
C CYS A 84 19.02 -17.18 2.86
N SER A 85 18.50 -16.96 4.06
CA SER A 85 19.20 -16.17 5.10
C SER A 85 20.01 -17.02 6.09
N ASN A 86 20.23 -18.30 5.80
CA ASN A 86 21.17 -19.16 6.54
C ASN A 86 22.47 -19.43 5.78
N ALA A 87 22.72 -18.79 4.64
CA ALA A 87 24.04 -18.76 4.06
C ALA A 87 24.82 -17.58 4.66
N LEU A 88 25.96 -17.87 5.26
CA LEU A 88 26.96 -16.93 5.75
C LEU A 88 27.30 -15.95 4.61
N VAL A 89 26.77 -14.72 4.62
CA VAL A 89 27.16 -13.69 3.65
C VAL A 89 28.01 -12.66 4.37
N HIS A 90 29.27 -12.61 3.95
CA HIS A 90 30.26 -11.60 4.32
C HIS A 90 29.69 -10.17 4.20
N PRO A 91 30.16 -9.21 5.02
CA PRO A 91 29.72 -7.83 4.91
C PRO A 91 30.20 -7.26 3.57
N CYS A 92 29.26 -7.05 2.64
CA CYS A 92 29.50 -6.17 1.50
C CYS A 92 29.61 -4.75 2.04
N THR A 93 30.84 -4.29 2.26
CA THR A 93 31.19 -2.89 2.46
C THR A 93 30.47 -2.03 1.43
N SER A 94 29.52 -1.21 1.86
CA SER A 94 28.97 -0.13 1.05
C SER A 94 30.10 0.86 0.79
N ALA A 95 30.81 0.66 -0.31
CA ALA A 95 31.76 1.64 -0.80
C ALA A 95 30.99 2.95 -1.10
N SER A 96 31.41 3.99 -0.39
CA SER A 96 31.11 5.40 -0.65
C SER A 96 31.03 5.70 -2.15
N MET A 97 29.91 6.27 -2.58
CA MET A 97 29.85 7.08 -3.80
C MET A 97 29.95 8.56 -3.43
N ASP A 98 31.07 8.95 -2.81
CA ASP A 98 31.62 10.28 -2.99
C ASP A 98 32.36 10.31 -4.33
N ARG A 99 31.73 10.88 -5.36
CA ARG A 99 32.49 11.49 -6.46
C ARG A 99 31.76 12.69 -7.06
N GLN A 100 32.30 13.84 -6.67
CA GLN A 100 32.21 15.21 -7.17
C GLN A 100 31.80 15.37 -8.66
N PRO A 101 31.04 16.44 -9.01
CA PRO A 101 30.69 16.74 -10.40
C PRO A 101 31.89 17.32 -11.16
N SER A 102 32.29 16.65 -12.24
CA SER A 102 33.22 17.24 -13.21
C SER A 102 32.47 18.24 -14.08
N SER A 103 32.63 19.52 -13.78
CA SER A 103 32.34 20.62 -14.71
C SER A 103 33.37 20.63 -15.83
N LEU A 104 32.94 20.46 -17.07
CA LEU A 104 33.62 21.07 -18.22
C LEU A 104 32.57 21.45 -19.28
N THR A 105 32.48 22.76 -19.49
CA THR A 105 31.92 23.45 -20.66
C THR A 105 33.01 24.39 -21.18
N PRO A 106 32.93 24.86 -22.43
CA PRO A 106 32.44 24.21 -23.66
C PRO A 106 33.59 23.71 -24.55
#